data_AF-A0A1H9GT49-F1
#
_entry.id   AF-A0A1H9GT49-F1
#
_cell.length_a   1.000
_cell.length_b   1.000
_cell.length_c   1.000
_cell.angle_alpha   90.00
_cell.angle_beta   90.00
_cell.angle_gamma   90.00
#
_symmetry.space_group_name_H-M   'P 1'
#
loop_
_entity.id
_entity.type
_entity.pdbx_description
1 polymer ?
#
loop_
_entity_poly.entity_id
_entity_poly.type
_entity_poly.pdbx_seq_one_letter_code
_entity_poly.pdbx_strand_id
1 'polypeptide(L)'
;MFKNCQGIPYPVFAKGVVSECAPVVGAVPFGSVYSLKVLLEAGSQEPAAGQFYMLHAVRSDVLLGRPISVYHSQVLVEEENRVELTFLILLKGKGTKELCSLDFGDLINLIGPCGNRFPMPSFNDSFDKGSHRKVLIIGGGIGVAPVAGFAETLPAGSYDFYASFKSGSYGLENLKAEKIVITTDDGSVGVHGMLPAALTEDTLKAGNYEAVYACGPTPMLAYIQKICKAAGVKSWLSMEAHMACGVGVCLGCVIDTTEGKKRCCKEGPVFDGDILLFNSVTEVAGIKVQPRREPLAADQEPDLSFTLKGVKFPNPVIGSSGTFGFGVEYKTLFDVNRLGGISSKGLTLEPRQGNDGIRLHETPAGLMNSIGLQNPGIPHFIEHELPEMMALKPVAIANLSGSSLETYVEGAKLLDSTDVPVIELNISCPNVSAGGAAFGMTCVGAESAVRAVRAVTKKPLIVKLTPQSQELVPVALSCIEAGADAISLCNSFQGIAIDIERGVPVFDKLKAGFGGPAVRPIAVRLVYEIVEAINKLPAEKRVPVIAIGGAATWEDAVEFIMAGASAIQVGTATFANSNAMIEMIDGLAAFMKRKGYHNIEEMRGIIQK
;
A
#
# COMPACT_ATOMS: atom_id res chain seq x y z
N MET A 1 36.89 10.41 -5.82
CA MET A 1 35.49 10.87 -5.99
C MET A 1 35.07 10.64 -7.43
N PHE A 2 33.91 10.03 -7.67
CA PHE A 2 33.37 9.83 -9.03
C PHE A 2 32.48 11.02 -9.38
N LYS A 3 32.99 12.01 -10.13
CA LYS A 3 32.24 13.20 -10.56
C LYS A 3 32.09 13.19 -12.09
N ASN A 4 31.01 13.78 -12.61
CA ASN A 4 30.87 14.04 -14.04
C ASN A 4 31.73 15.24 -14.48
N CYS A 5 31.75 15.56 -15.77
CA CYS A 5 32.52 16.68 -16.33
C CYS A 5 32.09 18.07 -15.79
N GLN A 6 30.94 18.17 -15.12
CA GLN A 6 30.44 19.39 -14.47
C GLN A 6 30.71 19.41 -12.95
N GLY A 7 31.48 18.44 -12.44
CA GLY A 7 31.80 18.33 -11.02
C GLY A 7 30.65 17.78 -10.16
N ILE A 8 29.56 17.33 -10.76
CA ILE A 8 28.42 16.74 -10.04
C ILE A 8 28.79 15.30 -9.64
N PRO A 9 28.71 14.96 -8.35
CA PRO A 9 29.02 13.62 -7.87
C PRO A 9 28.03 12.58 -8.43
N TYR A 10 28.58 11.46 -8.90
CA TYR A 10 27.79 10.30 -9.30
C TYR A 10 27.28 9.55 -8.06
N PRO A 11 26.08 8.95 -8.12
CA PRO A 11 25.57 8.12 -7.04
C PRO A 11 26.52 6.97 -6.74
N VAL A 12 26.84 6.80 -5.46
CA VAL A 12 27.57 5.63 -4.95
C VAL A 12 26.73 4.93 -3.90
N PHE A 13 26.97 3.63 -3.72
CA PHE A 13 26.48 2.96 -2.53
C PHE A 13 27.35 3.38 -1.34
N ALA A 14 26.70 3.81 -0.27
CA ALA A 14 27.34 4.16 0.98
C ALA A 14 26.59 3.51 2.14
N LYS A 15 27.29 3.26 3.24
CA LYS A 15 26.68 2.93 4.51
C LYS A 15 26.79 4.15 5.43
N GLY A 16 25.82 4.27 6.32
CA GLY A 16 25.80 5.29 7.34
C GLY A 16 25.39 4.70 8.69
N VAL A 17 25.71 5.44 9.73
CA VAL A 17 25.27 5.18 11.10
C VAL A 17 24.36 6.34 11.52
N VAL A 18 23.21 6.02 12.10
CA VAL A 18 22.29 7.04 12.62
C VAL A 18 22.93 7.71 13.84
N SER A 19 23.10 9.03 13.77
CA SER A 19 23.59 9.86 14.89
C SER A 19 22.45 10.52 15.67
N GLU A 20 21.27 10.69 15.06
CA GLU A 20 20.08 11.22 15.72
C GLU A 20 18.82 10.86 14.93
N CYS A 21 17.72 10.53 15.62
CA CYS A 21 16.39 10.48 15.02
C CYS A 21 15.36 11.03 16.02
N ALA A 22 14.67 12.11 15.66
CA ALA A 22 13.74 12.76 16.59
C ALA A 22 12.55 13.40 15.86
N PRO A 23 11.35 13.45 16.47
CA PRO A 23 10.23 14.19 15.94
C PRO A 23 10.56 15.69 15.88
N VAL A 24 10.21 16.35 14.78
CA VAL A 24 10.47 17.77 14.56
C VAL A 24 9.46 18.62 15.30
N VAL A 25 9.96 19.52 16.16
CA VAL A 25 9.14 20.51 16.87
C VAL A 25 8.50 21.48 15.86
N GLY A 26 7.23 21.79 16.04
CA GLY A 26 6.48 22.69 15.16
C GLY A 26 5.80 22.01 13.96
N ALA A 27 6.11 20.74 13.67
CA ALA A 27 5.32 19.92 12.75
C ALA A 27 3.98 19.53 13.38
N VAL A 28 2.87 19.78 12.68
CA VAL A 28 1.52 19.47 13.16
C VAL A 28 0.82 18.50 12.20
N PRO A 29 0.29 17.37 12.71
CA PRO A 29 0.34 16.90 14.11
C PRO A 29 1.77 16.62 14.59
N PHE A 30 2.02 16.76 15.89
CA PHE A 30 3.31 16.40 16.48
C PHE A 30 3.66 14.94 16.17
N GLY A 31 4.93 14.68 15.80
CA GLY A 31 5.36 13.35 15.34
C GLY A 31 4.98 13.02 13.90
N SER A 32 4.47 13.98 13.10
CA SER A 32 4.25 13.79 11.67
C SER A 32 5.52 13.90 10.82
N VAL A 33 6.55 14.60 11.31
CA VAL A 33 7.84 14.78 10.63
C VAL A 33 8.96 14.47 11.60
N TYR A 34 10.01 13.79 11.12
CA TYR A 34 11.21 13.46 11.88
C TYR A 34 12.45 14.06 11.24
N SER A 35 13.39 14.49 12.07
CA SER A 35 14.77 14.77 11.68
C SER A 35 15.57 13.48 11.83
N LEU A 36 16.21 13.04 10.77
CA LEU A 36 17.12 11.88 10.77
C LEU A 36 18.52 12.36 10.40
N LYS A 37 19.48 12.22 11.32
CA LYS A 37 20.89 12.49 11.07
C LYS A 37 21.64 11.20 10.84
N VAL A 38 22.45 11.19 9.80
CA VAL A 38 23.22 10.03 9.36
C VAL A 38 24.66 10.45 9.11
N LEU A 39 25.57 9.80 9.81
CA LEU A 39 27.00 9.94 9.61
C LEU A 39 27.49 8.90 8.61
N LEU A 40 27.94 9.35 7.44
CA LEU A 40 28.39 8.46 6.36
C LEU A 40 29.77 7.84 6.66
N GLU A 41 30.04 6.64 6.17
CA GLU A 41 31.40 6.05 6.21
C GLU A 41 32.42 6.91 5.44
N ALA A 42 33.70 6.78 5.81
CA ALA A 42 34.81 7.52 5.20
C ALA A 42 34.88 7.33 3.67
N GLY A 43 35.23 8.41 2.95
CA GLY A 43 35.27 8.42 1.49
C GLY A 43 33.94 8.69 0.79
N SER A 44 32.86 8.92 1.54
CA SER A 44 31.58 9.39 1.04
C SER A 44 31.64 10.82 0.49
N GLN A 45 30.71 11.16 -0.39
CA GLN A 45 30.70 12.44 -1.11
C GLN A 45 29.68 13.40 -0.50
N GLU A 46 30.09 14.65 -0.29
CA GLU A 46 29.18 15.74 0.09
C GLU A 46 28.19 16.02 -1.06
N PRO A 47 26.88 16.13 -0.76
CA PRO A 47 25.87 16.43 -1.77
C PRO A 47 25.93 17.89 -2.22
N ALA A 48 25.59 18.14 -3.48
CA ALA A 48 25.24 19.48 -3.93
C ALA A 48 23.78 19.81 -3.54
N ALA A 49 23.49 21.08 -3.26
CA ALA A 49 22.14 21.53 -2.93
C ALA A 49 21.11 21.15 -4.02
N GLY A 50 20.04 20.48 -3.62
CA GLY A 50 19.01 19.93 -4.52
C GLY A 50 19.15 18.43 -4.79
N GLN A 51 20.28 17.80 -4.42
CA GLN A 51 20.43 16.34 -4.50
C GLN A 51 19.70 15.63 -3.34
N PHE A 52 19.51 14.33 -3.51
CA PHE A 52 18.82 13.46 -2.55
C PHE A 52 19.55 12.12 -2.41
N TYR A 53 19.13 11.30 -1.44
CA TYR A 53 19.62 9.93 -1.27
C TYR A 53 18.47 8.93 -1.27
N MET A 54 18.72 7.72 -1.77
CA MET A 54 17.84 6.58 -1.51
C MET A 54 18.21 5.99 -0.15
N LEU A 55 17.33 6.13 0.84
CA LEU A 55 17.54 5.67 2.21
C LEU A 55 16.88 4.30 2.44
N HIS A 56 17.62 3.34 2.97
CA HIS A 56 17.09 2.01 3.32
C HIS A 56 17.70 1.54 4.65
N ALA A 57 16.87 1.43 5.69
CA ALA A 57 17.33 0.89 6.97
C ALA A 57 17.75 -0.58 6.80
N VAL A 58 18.91 -0.97 7.33
CA VAL A 58 19.43 -2.34 7.14
C VAL A 58 18.47 -3.39 7.70
N ARG A 59 17.75 -3.07 8.80
CA ARG A 59 16.76 -3.94 9.44
C ARG A 59 15.38 -3.96 8.76
N SER A 60 15.21 -3.25 7.64
CA SER A 60 13.91 -3.07 6.99
C SER A 60 13.54 -4.23 6.07
N ASP A 61 12.28 -4.66 6.18
CA ASP A 61 11.66 -5.62 5.25
C ASP A 61 10.97 -4.93 4.05
N VAL A 62 11.08 -3.60 3.91
CA VAL A 62 10.59 -2.94 2.69
C VAL A 62 11.56 -3.15 1.54
N LEU A 63 11.03 -3.48 0.36
CA LEU A 63 11.83 -3.86 -0.80
C LEU A 63 12.75 -2.74 -1.32
N LEU A 64 12.25 -1.50 -1.34
CA LEU A 64 12.93 -0.37 -1.96
C LEU A 64 13.33 0.65 -0.89
N GLY A 65 14.41 1.40 -1.13
CA GLY A 65 14.74 2.60 -0.36
C GLY A 65 13.73 3.73 -0.59
N ARG A 66 13.81 4.80 0.20
CA ARG A 66 13.01 6.01 0.05
C ARG A 66 13.87 7.15 -0.50
N PRO A 67 13.49 7.81 -1.60
CA PRO A 67 14.19 9.00 -2.08
C PRO A 67 13.91 10.15 -1.11
N ILE A 68 14.91 10.61 -0.36
CA ILE A 68 14.77 11.70 0.60
C ILE A 68 15.80 12.78 0.31
N SER A 69 15.33 14.00 0.11
CA SER A 69 16.17 15.19 -0.12
C SER A 69 16.98 15.55 1.12
N VAL A 70 18.20 16.01 0.89
CA VAL A 70 19.08 16.49 1.97
C VAL A 70 18.55 17.82 2.49
N TYR A 71 18.33 17.90 3.81
CA TYR A 71 17.95 19.15 4.48
C TYR A 71 19.18 19.97 4.87
N HIS A 72 20.20 19.31 5.41
CA HIS A 72 21.47 19.91 5.80
C HIS A 72 22.61 18.90 5.61
N SER A 73 23.81 19.38 5.31
CA SER A 73 25.02 18.56 5.26
C SER A 73 26.21 19.33 5.82
N GLN A 74 27.07 18.63 6.55
CA GLN A 74 28.31 19.19 7.08
C GLN A 74 29.45 18.18 7.02
N VAL A 75 30.68 18.68 6.83
CA VAL A 75 31.91 17.89 6.91
C VAL A 75 32.49 18.01 8.31
N LEU A 76 32.60 16.88 9.02
CA LEU A 76 33.14 16.81 10.36
C LEU A 76 34.66 16.58 10.29
N VAL A 77 35.42 17.65 10.53
CA VAL A 77 36.89 17.64 10.47
C VAL A 77 37.50 16.74 11.55
N GLU A 78 36.86 16.65 12.72
CA GLU A 78 37.31 15.84 13.86
C GLU A 78 37.09 14.33 13.65
N GLU A 79 36.28 13.94 12.67
CA GLU A 79 35.96 12.55 12.36
C GLU A 79 36.45 12.14 10.97
N GLU A 80 37.75 12.30 10.70
CA GLU A 80 38.36 11.89 9.41
C GLU A 80 37.73 12.54 8.16
N ASN A 81 37.19 13.76 8.28
CA ASN A 81 36.44 14.45 7.23
C ASN A 81 35.20 13.66 6.74
N ARG A 82 34.51 12.97 7.65
CA ARG A 82 33.23 12.33 7.37
C ARG A 82 32.14 13.36 7.11
N VAL A 83 31.14 12.97 6.34
CA VAL A 83 29.99 13.80 6.02
C VAL A 83 28.83 13.37 6.91
N GLU A 84 28.25 14.31 7.65
CA GLU A 84 26.98 14.13 8.33
C GLU A 84 25.85 14.76 7.49
N LEU A 85 24.79 13.98 7.28
CA LEU A 85 23.60 14.41 6.55
C LEU A 85 22.42 14.48 7.50
N THR A 86 21.62 15.54 7.39
CA THR A 86 20.31 15.65 8.03
C THR A 86 19.21 15.56 6.99
N PHE A 87 18.18 14.78 7.28
CA PHE A 87 16.99 14.63 6.46
C PHE A 87 15.74 14.99 7.26
N LEU A 88 14.77 15.64 6.62
CA LEU A 88 13.42 15.75 7.17
C LEU A 88 12.52 14.71 6.49
N ILE A 89 11.90 13.85 7.28
CA ILE A 89 11.11 12.72 6.80
C ILE A 89 9.66 12.89 7.27
N LEU A 90 8.74 13.06 6.31
CA LEU A 90 7.31 12.99 6.57
C LEU A 90 6.89 11.53 6.80
N LEU A 91 6.29 11.24 7.96
CA LEU A 91 5.79 9.92 8.31
C LEU A 91 4.57 9.58 7.44
N LYS A 92 4.79 8.77 6.41
CA LYS A 92 3.80 8.35 5.42
C LYS A 92 4.10 6.96 4.89
N GLY A 93 3.35 5.97 5.37
CA GLY A 93 3.48 4.56 4.98
C GLY A 93 4.63 3.82 5.69
N LYS A 94 4.73 2.51 5.42
CA LYS A 94 5.64 1.59 6.15
C LYS A 94 7.10 2.01 6.11
N GLY A 95 7.63 2.36 4.93
CA GLY A 95 9.07 2.62 4.79
C GLY A 95 9.56 3.89 5.49
N THR A 96 8.76 4.96 5.53
CA THR A 96 9.13 6.16 6.30
C THR A 96 8.95 5.93 7.80
N LYS A 97 7.90 5.19 8.21
CA LYS A 97 7.74 4.77 9.61
C LYS A 97 8.96 4.00 10.13
N GLU A 98 9.51 3.09 9.33
CA GLU A 98 10.71 2.35 9.70
C GLU A 98 11.95 3.24 9.80
N LEU A 99 12.14 4.19 8.87
CA LEU A 99 13.23 5.18 8.96
C LEU A 99 13.10 6.09 10.20
N CYS A 100 11.88 6.54 10.53
CA CYS A 100 11.59 7.35 11.70
C CYS A 100 11.65 6.58 13.04
N SER A 101 11.83 5.26 12.98
CA SER A 101 11.97 4.39 14.17
C SER A 101 13.41 4.07 14.52
N LEU A 102 14.37 4.54 13.70
CA LEU A 102 15.79 4.25 13.92
C LEU A 102 16.31 4.97 15.15
N ASP A 103 17.21 4.32 15.87
CA ASP A 103 17.88 4.85 17.06
C ASP A 103 19.35 5.15 16.77
N PHE A 104 19.99 5.87 17.69
CA PHE A 104 21.43 6.09 17.64
C PHE A 104 22.20 4.77 17.46
N GLY A 105 23.12 4.72 16.49
CA GLY A 105 23.92 3.54 16.19
C GLY A 105 23.30 2.57 15.19
N ASP A 106 22.03 2.73 14.82
CA ASP A 106 21.42 1.91 13.78
C ASP A 106 22.11 2.10 12.42
N LEU A 107 22.19 1.02 11.65
CA LEU A 107 22.82 1.02 10.33
C LEU A 107 21.80 1.34 9.23
N ILE A 108 22.24 2.16 8.27
CA ILE A 108 21.45 2.54 7.11
C ILE A 108 22.28 2.40 5.82
N ASN A 109 21.66 1.87 4.78
CA ASN A 109 22.20 1.85 3.42
C ASN A 109 21.71 3.09 2.67
N LEU A 110 22.62 3.73 1.94
CA LEU A 110 22.31 4.87 1.10
C LEU A 110 22.78 4.63 -0.33
N ILE A 111 22.02 5.14 -1.30
CA ILE A 111 22.50 5.35 -2.67
C ILE A 111 22.42 6.84 -2.94
N GLY A 112 23.56 7.47 -3.21
CA GLY A 112 23.62 8.88 -3.54
C GLY A 112 25.03 9.48 -3.47
N PRO A 113 25.15 10.81 -3.60
CA PRO A 113 24.05 11.72 -3.89
C PRO A 113 23.46 11.48 -5.28
N CYS A 114 22.13 11.54 -5.38
CA CYS A 114 21.35 11.30 -6.59
C CYS A 114 20.83 12.60 -7.20
N GLY A 115 20.62 12.57 -8.52
CA GLY A 115 20.11 13.70 -9.27
C GLY A 115 21.11 14.85 -9.47
N ASN A 116 20.57 15.97 -9.92
CA ASN A 116 21.25 17.23 -10.21
C ASN A 116 21.12 18.21 -9.03
N ARG A 117 21.54 19.46 -9.24
CA ARG A 117 21.55 20.52 -8.24
C ARG A 117 20.69 21.70 -8.66
N PHE A 118 20.34 22.56 -7.71
CA PHE A 118 19.82 23.89 -8.03
C PHE A 118 20.90 24.72 -8.74
N PRO A 119 20.55 25.41 -9.85
CA PRO A 119 21.47 26.35 -10.49
C PRO A 119 21.78 27.53 -9.57
N MET A 120 23.08 27.85 -9.41
CA MET A 120 23.49 28.98 -8.58
C MET A 120 23.05 30.31 -9.22
N PRO A 121 22.51 31.26 -8.44
CA PRO A 121 22.25 32.62 -8.91
C PRO A 121 23.56 33.36 -9.19
N SER A 122 23.48 34.41 -10.00
CA SER A 122 24.66 35.22 -10.34
C SER A 122 24.96 36.24 -9.24
N PHE A 123 25.76 35.86 -8.24
CA PHE A 123 26.33 36.80 -7.27
C PHE A 123 27.76 37.17 -7.71
N ASN A 124 28.04 38.45 -7.97
CA ASN A 124 29.42 38.88 -8.20
C ASN A 124 30.20 38.86 -6.86
N ASP A 125 31.54 38.72 -6.92
CA ASP A 125 32.47 38.55 -5.78
C ASP A 125 32.42 39.66 -4.69
N SER A 126 31.63 40.70 -4.89
CA SER A 126 31.35 41.78 -3.94
C SER A 126 29.84 41.95 -3.82
N PHE A 127 29.23 41.36 -2.79
CA PHE A 127 27.81 41.53 -2.48
C PHE A 127 27.57 42.95 -1.95
N ASP A 128 27.47 43.92 -2.85
CA ASP A 128 27.09 45.28 -2.50
C ASP A 128 25.55 45.33 -2.42
N LYS A 129 25.01 45.62 -1.22
CA LYS A 129 23.58 45.49 -0.87
C LYS A 129 22.62 46.33 -1.75
N GLY A 130 23.13 47.14 -2.68
CA GLY A 130 22.34 48.07 -3.49
C GLY A 130 22.20 47.74 -4.99
N SER A 131 22.92 46.77 -5.55
CA SER A 131 22.98 46.58 -7.02
C SER A 131 22.50 45.22 -7.55
N HIS A 132 22.26 44.23 -6.68
CA HIS A 132 21.89 42.87 -7.09
C HIS A 132 20.40 42.56 -6.90
N ARG A 133 19.81 41.87 -7.87
CA ARG A 133 18.46 41.29 -7.74
C ARG A 133 18.52 40.09 -6.79
N LYS A 134 17.62 40.05 -5.81
CA LYS A 134 17.48 38.89 -4.92
C LYS A 134 16.91 37.70 -5.68
N VAL A 135 16.99 36.53 -5.06
CA VAL A 135 16.19 35.36 -5.47
C VAL A 135 15.04 35.11 -4.49
N LEU A 136 14.00 34.44 -4.96
CA LEU A 136 12.89 34.00 -4.12
C LEU A 136 12.96 32.48 -3.95
N ILE A 137 12.95 32.01 -2.71
CA ILE A 137 12.94 30.58 -2.38
C ILE A 137 11.60 30.21 -1.76
N ILE A 138 11.01 29.10 -2.22
CA ILE A 138 9.66 28.69 -1.80
C ILE A 138 9.62 27.21 -1.41
N GLY A 139 9.26 26.90 -0.16
CA GLY A 139 9.10 25.55 0.36
C GLY A 139 7.65 25.23 0.71
N GLY A 140 7.13 24.09 0.24
CA GLY A 140 5.79 23.62 0.55
C GLY A 140 5.79 22.31 1.35
N GLY A 141 5.29 22.31 2.59
CA GLY A 141 5.29 21.14 3.46
C GLY A 141 6.70 20.56 3.63
N ILE A 142 6.86 19.25 3.40
CA ILE A 142 8.17 18.58 3.47
C ILE A 142 9.13 19.03 2.35
N GLY A 143 8.61 19.63 1.27
CA GLY A 143 9.42 20.24 0.23
C GLY A 143 10.26 21.42 0.71
N VAL A 144 10.06 21.91 1.94
CA VAL A 144 10.97 22.88 2.59
C VAL A 144 12.40 22.34 2.70
N ALA A 145 12.58 21.03 2.88
CA ALA A 145 13.89 20.42 3.14
C ALA A 145 14.95 20.74 2.06
N PRO A 146 14.75 20.40 0.77
CA PRO A 146 15.75 20.66 -0.27
C PRO A 146 16.02 22.15 -0.51
N VAL A 147 15.01 23.01 -0.33
CA VAL A 147 15.15 24.45 -0.60
C VAL A 147 15.75 25.21 0.57
N ALA A 148 15.56 24.75 1.81
CA ALA A 148 16.26 25.25 2.98
C ALA A 148 17.75 24.89 2.90
N GLY A 149 18.08 23.63 2.55
CA GLY A 149 19.47 23.23 2.30
C GLY A 149 20.14 24.03 1.17
N PHE A 150 19.38 24.41 0.12
CA PHE A 150 19.88 25.35 -0.89
C PHE A 150 20.10 26.76 -0.33
N ALA A 151 19.17 27.27 0.47
CA ALA A 151 19.24 28.60 1.06
C ALA A 151 20.44 28.79 2.00
N GLU A 152 20.91 27.73 2.66
CA GLU A 152 22.13 27.73 3.49
C GLU A 152 23.40 28.00 2.68
N THR A 153 23.40 27.66 1.39
CA THR A 153 24.55 27.88 0.48
C THR A 153 24.64 29.31 -0.04
N LEU A 154 23.63 30.14 0.22
CA LEU A 154 23.53 31.51 -0.29
C LEU A 154 24.00 32.55 0.74
N PRO A 155 24.54 33.70 0.30
CA PRO A 155 24.90 34.79 1.21
C PRO A 155 23.70 35.29 2.03
N ALA A 156 23.95 35.71 3.27
CA ALA A 156 22.90 36.25 4.14
C ALA A 156 22.25 37.51 3.51
N GLY A 157 20.92 37.55 3.52
CA GLY A 157 20.14 38.64 2.93
C GLY A 157 20.05 38.62 1.39
N SER A 158 20.58 37.60 0.72
CA SER A 158 20.52 37.50 -0.76
C SER A 158 19.21 36.96 -1.32
N TYR A 159 18.29 36.54 -0.44
CA TYR A 159 17.03 35.92 -0.82
C TYR A 159 15.89 36.26 0.14
N ASP A 160 14.68 36.20 -0.39
CA ASP A 160 13.44 36.11 0.39
C ASP A 160 12.97 34.65 0.41
N PHE A 161 12.33 34.23 1.50
CA PHE A 161 11.89 32.85 1.69
C PHE A 161 10.39 32.77 2.02
N TYR A 162 9.65 31.93 1.30
CA TYR A 162 8.23 31.68 1.53
C TYR A 162 8.03 30.21 1.91
N ALA A 163 7.43 29.95 3.06
CA ALA A 163 7.11 28.61 3.54
C ALA A 163 5.58 28.43 3.62
N SER A 164 5.06 27.34 3.04
CA SER A 164 3.62 27.05 3.03
C SER A 164 3.34 25.68 3.63
N PHE A 165 2.58 25.64 4.71
CA PHE A 165 2.24 24.42 5.45
C PHE A 165 0.72 24.26 5.57
N LYS A 166 0.27 23.04 5.86
CA LYS A 166 -1.13 22.83 6.26
C LYS A 166 -1.39 23.38 7.66
N SER A 167 -0.46 23.14 8.57
CA SER A 167 -0.50 23.53 9.97
C SER A 167 0.92 23.54 10.53
N GLY A 168 1.18 24.43 11.48
CA GLY A 168 2.49 24.63 12.08
C GLY A 168 3.55 25.13 11.10
N SER A 169 4.81 25.03 11.52
CA SER A 169 5.97 25.40 10.70
C SER A 169 7.22 24.72 11.25
N TYR A 170 8.11 24.26 10.36
CA TYR A 170 9.36 23.59 10.73
C TYR A 170 10.42 23.71 9.62
N GLY A 171 11.68 23.45 9.94
CA GLY A 171 12.78 23.43 8.96
C GLY A 171 13.20 24.81 8.46
N LEU A 172 13.14 25.82 9.33
CA LEU A 172 13.39 27.23 9.01
C LEU A 172 14.52 27.85 9.86
N GLU A 173 15.06 27.11 10.83
CA GLU A 173 15.98 27.58 11.87
C GLU A 173 17.33 28.08 11.34
N ASN A 174 17.79 27.55 10.20
CA ASN A 174 19.09 27.90 9.62
C ASN A 174 19.02 28.98 8.53
N LEU A 175 17.81 29.53 8.27
CA LEU A 175 17.61 30.50 7.19
C LEU A 175 18.22 31.86 7.54
N LYS A 176 18.92 32.43 6.56
CA LYS A 176 19.53 33.77 6.61
C LYS A 176 18.88 34.70 5.57
N ALA A 177 17.57 34.53 5.38
CA ALA A 177 16.78 35.32 4.43
C ALA A 177 16.70 36.79 4.86
N GLU A 178 16.55 37.71 3.90
CA GLU A 178 16.19 39.09 4.24
C GLU A 178 14.75 39.19 4.73
N LYS A 179 13.87 38.36 4.16
CA LYS A 179 12.46 38.27 4.53
C LYS A 179 12.01 36.81 4.56
N ILE A 180 11.28 36.43 5.61
CA ILE A 180 10.59 35.13 5.72
C ILE A 180 9.10 35.36 5.78
N VAL A 181 8.33 34.67 4.94
CA VAL A 181 6.87 34.67 4.93
C VAL A 181 6.38 33.25 5.15
N ILE A 182 5.54 33.06 6.16
CA ILE A 182 4.93 31.76 6.46
C ILE A 182 3.44 31.85 6.16
N THR A 183 2.91 30.82 5.51
CA THR A 183 1.48 30.64 5.22
C THR A 183 1.01 29.30 5.78
N THR A 184 -0.16 29.27 6.42
CA THR A 184 -0.77 28.04 6.95
C THR A 184 -2.23 27.93 6.55
N ASP A 185 -2.65 26.76 6.05
CA ASP A 185 -4.04 26.49 5.64
C ASP A 185 -5.03 26.72 6.79
N ASP A 186 -4.64 26.37 8.02
CA ASP A 186 -5.46 26.52 9.23
C ASP A 186 -5.21 27.83 10.02
N GLY A 187 -4.27 28.67 9.58
CA GLY A 187 -3.94 29.93 10.25
C GLY A 187 -3.15 29.77 11.55
N SER A 188 -2.61 28.58 11.83
CA SER A 188 -1.82 28.32 13.03
C SER A 188 -0.53 29.16 13.13
N VAL A 189 0.09 29.51 11.99
CA VAL A 189 1.30 30.33 11.91
C VAL A 189 1.26 31.25 10.69
N GLY A 190 1.64 32.51 10.87
CA GLY A 190 1.81 33.45 9.76
C GLY A 190 0.48 33.86 9.10
N VAL A 191 0.46 33.92 7.77
CA VAL A 191 -0.73 34.30 6.99
C VAL A 191 -1.66 33.10 6.83
N HIS A 192 -2.95 33.29 7.14
CA HIS A 192 -3.96 32.26 6.94
C HIS A 192 -4.24 32.03 5.44
N GLY A 193 -4.20 30.77 5.03
CA GLY A 193 -4.36 30.30 3.66
C GLY A 193 -3.08 29.67 3.10
N MET A 194 -3.19 29.04 1.94
CA MET A 194 -2.04 28.50 1.21
C MET A 194 -1.23 29.61 0.53
N LEU A 195 -0.09 29.26 -0.10
CA LEU A 195 0.82 30.19 -0.80
C LEU A 195 0.15 31.35 -1.58
N PRO A 196 -0.95 31.18 -2.35
CA PRO A 196 -1.60 32.28 -3.06
C PRO A 196 -2.10 33.42 -2.17
N ALA A 197 -2.30 33.19 -0.87
CA ALA A 197 -2.69 34.21 0.10
C ALA A 197 -1.58 35.25 0.35
N ALA A 198 -0.31 34.89 0.10
CA ALA A 198 0.84 35.76 0.35
C ALA A 198 1.69 36.05 -0.89
N LEU A 199 1.63 35.20 -1.93
CA LEU A 199 2.39 35.35 -3.16
C LEU A 199 1.47 35.29 -4.38
N THR A 200 1.23 36.44 -4.98
CA THR A 200 0.52 36.66 -6.25
C THR A 200 1.48 37.12 -7.35
N GLU A 201 1.01 37.17 -8.60
CA GLU A 201 1.77 37.73 -9.72
C GLU A 201 2.26 39.16 -9.44
N ASP A 202 1.42 40.01 -8.86
CA ASP A 202 1.79 41.41 -8.55
C ASP A 202 2.87 41.49 -7.46
N THR A 203 2.74 40.69 -6.40
CA THR A 203 3.78 40.64 -5.35
C THR A 203 5.10 40.08 -5.88
N LEU A 204 5.05 39.15 -6.84
CA LEU A 204 6.24 38.59 -7.47
C LEU A 204 6.94 39.65 -8.33
N LYS A 205 6.19 40.42 -9.14
CA LYS A 205 6.73 41.54 -9.93
C LYS A 205 7.31 42.63 -9.03
N ALA A 206 6.63 42.97 -7.94
CA ALA A 206 7.10 43.97 -6.98
C ALA A 206 8.41 43.58 -6.28
N GLY A 207 8.65 42.28 -6.07
CA GLY A 207 9.88 41.77 -5.46
C GLY A 207 11.13 41.84 -6.33
N ASN A 208 11.00 42.06 -7.65
CA ASN A 208 12.11 42.24 -8.60
C ASN A 208 13.19 41.13 -8.50
N TYR A 209 12.75 39.86 -8.41
CA TYR A 209 13.66 38.72 -8.26
C TYR A 209 14.35 38.33 -9.58
N GLU A 210 15.59 37.85 -9.49
CA GLU A 210 16.32 37.24 -10.62
C GLU A 210 15.67 35.91 -11.04
N ALA A 211 15.37 35.07 -10.04
CA ALA A 211 14.77 33.76 -10.23
C ALA A 211 14.00 33.29 -8.99
N VAL A 212 13.11 32.33 -9.21
CA VAL A 212 12.34 31.62 -8.17
C VAL A 212 12.82 30.18 -8.08
N TYR A 213 13.09 29.71 -6.87
CA TYR A 213 13.46 28.32 -6.58
C TYR A 213 12.39 27.70 -5.70
N ALA A 214 11.85 26.55 -6.09
CA ALA A 214 10.74 25.96 -5.32
C ALA A 214 10.77 24.44 -5.24
N CYS A 215 10.25 23.93 -4.13
CA CYS A 215 9.93 22.53 -3.94
C CYS A 215 8.68 22.40 -3.07
N GLY A 216 7.80 21.45 -3.39
CA GLY A 216 6.55 21.25 -2.67
C GLY A 216 5.52 20.46 -3.47
N PRO A 217 4.26 20.42 -3.01
CA PRO A 217 3.20 19.67 -3.68
C PRO A 217 2.96 20.13 -5.13
N THR A 218 2.61 19.19 -6.01
CA THR A 218 2.37 19.46 -7.44
C THR A 218 1.44 20.66 -7.72
N PRO A 219 0.30 20.85 -7.01
CA PRO A 219 -0.54 22.03 -7.25
C PRO A 219 0.15 23.37 -6.95
N MET A 220 1.03 23.40 -5.94
CA MET A 220 1.81 24.58 -5.59
C MET A 220 2.88 24.86 -6.65
N LEU A 221 3.59 23.84 -7.14
CA LEU A 221 4.58 24.01 -8.21
C LEU A 221 3.93 24.49 -9.52
N ALA A 222 2.76 23.95 -9.86
CA ALA A 222 1.98 24.41 -11.02
C ALA A 222 1.53 25.88 -10.87
N TYR A 223 1.12 26.29 -9.67
CA TYR A 223 0.79 27.69 -9.36
C TYR A 223 2.01 28.60 -9.53
N ILE A 224 3.17 28.21 -8.98
CA ILE A 224 4.42 28.97 -9.09
C ILE A 224 4.84 29.11 -10.55
N GLN A 225 4.84 28.03 -11.33
CA GLN A 225 5.14 28.06 -12.76
C GLN A 225 4.24 29.08 -13.49
N LYS A 226 2.93 29.08 -13.19
CA LYS A 226 1.97 30.00 -13.81
C LYS A 226 2.28 31.46 -13.50
N ILE A 227 2.48 31.82 -12.23
CA ILE A 227 2.74 33.23 -11.85
C ILE A 227 4.12 33.71 -12.31
N CYS A 228 5.13 32.83 -12.31
CA CYS A 228 6.47 33.14 -12.82
C CYS A 228 6.43 33.42 -14.33
N LYS A 229 5.72 32.59 -15.10
CA LYS A 229 5.54 32.80 -16.53
C LYS A 229 4.81 34.11 -16.84
N ALA A 230 3.77 34.45 -16.08
CA ALA A 230 3.03 35.70 -16.24
C ALA A 230 3.87 36.94 -15.84
N ALA A 231 4.72 36.79 -14.82
CA ALA A 231 5.64 37.84 -14.38
C ALA A 231 6.93 37.95 -15.21
N GLY A 232 7.23 36.99 -16.08
CA GLY A 232 8.48 36.92 -16.83
C GLY A 232 9.70 36.62 -15.95
N VAL A 233 9.51 35.92 -14.83
CA VAL A 233 10.58 35.56 -13.88
C VAL A 233 10.96 34.09 -14.07
N LYS A 234 12.26 33.79 -14.11
CA LYS A 234 12.72 32.41 -14.26
C LYS A 234 12.35 31.58 -13.04
N SER A 235 11.98 30.31 -13.23
CA SER A 235 11.73 29.40 -12.10
C SER A 235 12.48 28.08 -12.24
N TRP A 236 12.96 27.56 -11.11
CA TRP A 236 13.60 26.27 -10.96
C TRP A 236 12.79 25.44 -9.95
N LEU A 237 12.19 24.36 -10.42
CA LEU A 237 11.25 23.56 -9.64
C LEU A 237 11.85 22.17 -9.38
N SER A 238 11.98 21.81 -8.09
CA SER A 238 12.38 20.47 -7.68
C SER A 238 11.18 19.54 -7.63
N MET A 239 11.20 18.53 -8.48
CA MET A 239 10.11 17.59 -8.71
C MET A 239 10.32 16.29 -7.95
N GLU A 240 9.25 15.78 -7.34
CA GLU A 240 9.20 14.44 -6.77
C GLU A 240 8.52 13.45 -7.73
N ALA A 241 9.00 12.21 -7.74
CA ALA A 241 8.40 11.10 -8.48
C ALA A 241 8.68 9.79 -7.74
N HIS A 242 7.96 8.72 -8.10
CA HIS A 242 8.25 7.39 -7.55
C HIS A 242 9.59 6.87 -8.10
N MET A 243 10.55 6.63 -7.20
CA MET A 243 11.90 6.20 -7.56
C MET A 243 12.19 4.83 -6.95
N ALA A 244 12.54 3.85 -7.78
CA ALA A 244 12.99 2.53 -7.29
C ALA A 244 14.52 2.48 -7.13
N CYS A 245 15.27 2.91 -8.15
CA CYS A 245 16.72 2.75 -8.19
C CYS A 245 17.52 4.01 -7.81
N GLY A 246 16.94 5.21 -7.90
CA GLY A 246 17.66 6.49 -7.69
C GLY A 246 18.71 6.85 -8.75
N VAL A 247 19.04 5.96 -9.69
CA VAL A 247 20.14 6.14 -10.66
C VAL A 247 19.68 6.23 -12.13
N GLY A 248 18.37 6.19 -12.38
CA GLY A 248 17.77 6.40 -13.70
C GLY A 248 17.60 5.15 -14.58
N VAL A 249 17.82 3.94 -14.05
CA VAL A 249 17.73 2.68 -14.78
C VAL A 249 16.29 2.15 -14.88
N CYS A 250 15.52 2.23 -13.78
CA CYS A 250 14.16 1.64 -13.74
C CYS A 250 13.10 2.38 -14.56
N LEU A 251 13.40 3.62 -14.99
CA LEU A 251 12.48 4.54 -15.69
C LEU A 251 11.16 4.85 -14.95
N GLY A 252 10.99 4.43 -13.69
CA GLY A 252 9.78 4.72 -12.90
C GLY A 252 9.63 6.20 -12.50
N CYS A 253 10.75 6.93 -12.41
CA CYS A 253 10.79 8.33 -11.98
C CYS A 253 10.54 9.32 -13.13
N VAL A 254 9.90 8.89 -14.22
CA VAL A 254 9.74 9.67 -15.45
C VAL A 254 8.62 10.71 -15.29
N ILE A 255 8.88 11.92 -15.76
CA ILE A 255 7.93 13.03 -15.88
C ILE A 255 7.82 13.50 -17.32
N ASP A 256 6.68 14.09 -17.65
CA ASP A 256 6.42 14.70 -18.96
C ASP A 256 6.93 16.14 -18.99
N THR A 257 7.67 16.49 -20.05
CA THR A 257 8.14 17.85 -20.32
C THR A 257 7.89 18.23 -21.78
N THR A 258 8.03 19.52 -22.10
CA THR A 258 8.00 20.03 -23.48
C THR A 258 9.13 19.49 -24.36
N GLU A 259 10.18 18.94 -23.74
CA GLU A 259 11.35 18.34 -24.40
C GLU A 259 11.27 16.79 -24.44
N GLY A 260 10.09 16.22 -24.20
CA GLY A 260 9.88 14.79 -24.07
C GLY A 260 9.98 14.30 -22.62
N LYS A 261 10.14 12.99 -22.44
CA LYS A 261 10.16 12.36 -21.11
C LYS A 261 11.54 12.48 -20.46
N LYS A 262 11.58 12.94 -19.20
CA LYS A 262 12.81 13.10 -18.40
C LYS A 262 12.71 12.30 -17.10
N ARG A 263 13.83 11.86 -16.52
CA ARG A 263 13.85 11.08 -15.27
C ARG A 263 14.20 12.01 -14.12
N CYS A 264 13.30 12.18 -13.15
CA CYS A 264 13.54 12.99 -11.96
C CYS A 264 14.80 12.59 -11.20
N CYS A 265 15.12 11.30 -11.17
CA CYS A 265 16.24 10.77 -10.41
C CYS A 265 17.61 10.89 -11.12
N LYS A 266 17.66 11.31 -12.39
CA LYS A 266 18.90 11.40 -13.18
C LYS A 266 19.10 12.76 -13.85
N GLU A 267 18.11 13.22 -14.62
CA GLU A 267 18.11 14.56 -15.20
C GLU A 267 17.68 15.64 -14.20
N GLY A 268 16.83 15.27 -13.24
CA GLY A 268 16.36 16.11 -12.13
C GLY A 268 17.08 15.81 -10.81
N PRO A 269 16.50 16.15 -9.64
CA PRO A 269 15.08 16.50 -9.45
C PRO A 269 14.76 17.95 -9.82
N VAL A 270 15.77 18.82 -9.98
CA VAL A 270 15.56 20.23 -10.29
C VAL A 270 15.40 20.42 -11.79
N PHE A 271 14.31 21.03 -12.22
CA PHE A 271 14.03 21.33 -13.62
C PHE A 271 13.76 22.81 -13.83
N ASP A 272 14.02 23.26 -15.04
CA ASP A 272 13.50 24.52 -15.54
C ASP A 272 11.97 24.48 -15.48
N GLY A 273 11.37 25.47 -14.82
CA GLY A 273 9.92 25.57 -14.72
C GLY A 273 9.25 25.61 -16.09
N ASP A 274 9.86 26.20 -17.11
CA ASP A 274 9.24 26.39 -18.44
C ASP A 274 9.02 25.07 -19.21
N ILE A 275 9.77 24.02 -18.87
CA ILE A 275 9.66 22.73 -19.56
C ILE A 275 8.63 21.80 -18.93
N LEU A 276 8.23 22.01 -17.67
CA LEU A 276 7.39 21.07 -16.93
C LEU A 276 5.94 21.08 -17.40
N LEU A 277 5.35 19.89 -17.55
CA LEU A 277 3.93 19.71 -17.88
C LEU A 277 3.16 19.18 -16.67
N PHE A 278 2.29 20.03 -16.10
CA PHE A 278 1.41 19.67 -14.99
C PHE A 278 0.04 19.22 -15.52
N ASN A 279 -0.05 17.96 -15.95
CA ASN A 279 -1.31 17.39 -16.44
C ASN A 279 -2.22 17.00 -15.27
N SER A 280 -3.46 17.47 -15.28
CA SER A 280 -4.48 16.99 -14.34
C SER A 280 -4.88 15.57 -14.69
N VAL A 281 -4.75 14.64 -13.74
CA VAL A 281 -5.24 13.26 -13.92
C VAL A 281 -6.75 13.24 -13.66
N THR A 282 -7.53 13.16 -14.73
CA THR A 282 -9.00 13.02 -14.66
C THR A 282 -9.47 11.60 -14.92
N GLU A 283 -8.61 10.77 -15.54
CA GLU A 283 -8.90 9.39 -15.92
C GLU A 283 -7.60 8.56 -15.91
N VAL A 284 -7.68 7.30 -15.46
CA VAL A 284 -6.57 6.34 -15.45
C VAL A 284 -7.07 5.02 -16.02
N ALA A 285 -6.41 4.50 -17.05
CA ALA A 285 -6.76 3.23 -17.70
C ALA A 285 -8.22 3.11 -18.18
N GLY A 286 -8.87 4.22 -18.54
CA GLY A 286 -10.29 4.26 -18.92
C GLY A 286 -11.24 4.52 -17.75
N ILE A 287 -10.74 4.63 -16.51
CA ILE A 287 -11.54 4.83 -15.29
C ILE A 287 -11.43 6.28 -14.84
N LYS A 288 -12.57 6.96 -14.75
CA LYS A 288 -12.62 8.35 -14.27
C LYS A 288 -12.22 8.41 -12.79
N VAL A 289 -11.42 9.43 -12.45
CA VAL A 289 -11.13 9.73 -11.05
C VAL A 289 -12.43 10.07 -10.35
N GLN A 290 -12.73 9.34 -9.27
CA GLN A 290 -13.96 9.51 -8.51
C GLN A 290 -14.02 10.93 -7.91
N PRO A 291 -15.18 11.60 -7.97
CA PRO A 291 -15.32 12.93 -7.39
C PRO A 291 -15.05 12.89 -5.88
N ARG A 292 -14.50 13.98 -5.36
CA ARG A 292 -14.35 14.14 -3.91
C ARG A 292 -15.76 14.21 -3.30
N ARG A 293 -15.98 13.39 -2.26
CA ARG A 293 -17.16 13.43 -1.41
C ARG A 293 -16.82 14.13 -0.10
N GLU A 294 -17.83 14.72 0.53
CA GLU A 294 -17.68 15.24 1.88
C GLU A 294 -17.60 14.08 2.89
N PRO A 295 -16.74 14.17 3.91
CA PRO A 295 -16.73 13.19 5.00
C PRO A 295 -18.11 13.07 5.66
N LEU A 296 -18.45 11.89 6.15
CA LEU A 296 -19.65 11.71 6.96
C LEU A 296 -19.52 12.48 8.27
N ALA A 297 -20.67 12.84 8.86
CA ALA A 297 -20.71 13.50 10.17
C ALA A 297 -20.06 12.63 11.26
N ALA A 298 -19.57 13.26 12.33
CA ALA A 298 -18.83 12.57 13.39
C ALA A 298 -19.67 11.53 14.16
N ASP A 299 -20.98 11.69 14.20
CA ASP A 299 -21.97 10.81 14.82
C ASP A 299 -22.56 9.77 13.86
N GLN A 300 -22.22 9.84 12.57
CA GLN A 300 -22.73 8.94 11.55
C GLN A 300 -21.73 7.80 11.27
N GLU A 301 -22.19 6.56 11.43
CA GLU A 301 -21.41 5.36 11.12
C GLU A 301 -21.81 4.75 9.76
N PRO A 302 -20.85 4.30 8.95
CA PRO A 302 -21.13 3.66 7.66
C PRO A 302 -21.69 2.24 7.83
N ASP A 303 -22.58 1.82 6.91
CA ASP A 303 -23.08 0.45 6.85
C ASP A 303 -22.08 -0.48 6.14
N LEU A 304 -21.46 -1.36 6.93
CA LEU A 304 -20.51 -2.37 6.45
C LEU A 304 -21.20 -3.68 6.06
N SER A 305 -22.50 -3.84 6.31
CA SER A 305 -23.17 -5.11 6.14
C SER A 305 -23.35 -5.49 4.67
N PHE A 306 -23.36 -6.79 4.40
CA PHE A 306 -23.75 -7.33 3.09
C PHE A 306 -24.65 -8.54 3.28
N THR A 307 -25.41 -8.92 2.25
CA THR A 307 -26.35 -10.04 2.32
C THR A 307 -26.06 -11.06 1.23
N LEU A 308 -25.96 -12.33 1.62
CA LEU A 308 -25.84 -13.48 0.74
C LEU A 308 -27.12 -14.31 0.82
N LYS A 309 -27.98 -14.23 -0.20
CA LYS A 309 -29.23 -15.02 -0.31
C LYS A 309 -30.01 -15.10 1.02
N GLY A 310 -30.32 -13.94 1.58
CA GLY A 310 -31.09 -13.80 2.83
C GLY A 310 -30.26 -13.91 4.13
N VAL A 311 -29.00 -14.34 4.07
CA VAL A 311 -28.10 -14.35 5.23
C VAL A 311 -27.35 -13.01 5.30
N LYS A 312 -27.63 -12.22 6.34
CA LYS A 312 -26.99 -10.93 6.58
C LYS A 312 -25.69 -11.09 7.36
N PHE A 313 -24.59 -10.63 6.78
CA PHE A 313 -23.30 -10.49 7.44
C PHE A 313 -23.17 -9.07 7.99
N PRO A 314 -22.78 -8.87 9.26
CA PRO A 314 -22.70 -7.52 9.85
C PRO A 314 -21.59 -6.65 9.26
N ASN A 315 -20.56 -7.26 8.66
CA ASN A 315 -19.46 -6.60 7.97
C ASN A 315 -18.80 -7.56 6.95
N PRO A 316 -17.88 -7.11 6.07
CA PRO A 316 -17.36 -7.93 4.98
C PRO A 316 -16.19 -8.83 5.38
N VAL A 317 -15.74 -8.82 6.64
CA VAL A 317 -14.50 -9.51 7.05
C VAL A 317 -14.81 -10.90 7.60
N ILE A 318 -14.25 -11.93 6.97
CA ILE A 318 -14.51 -13.34 7.27
C ILE A 318 -13.19 -14.04 7.66
N GLY A 319 -13.20 -14.84 8.72
CA GLY A 319 -12.07 -15.73 9.05
C GLY A 319 -11.95 -16.84 7.99
N SER A 320 -10.81 -16.98 7.33
CA SER A 320 -10.65 -17.93 6.21
C SER A 320 -10.53 -19.39 6.65
N SER A 321 -11.12 -20.29 5.87
CA SER A 321 -10.93 -21.74 6.03
C SER A 321 -9.45 -22.10 6.01
N GLY A 322 -9.04 -22.94 6.97
CA GLY A 322 -7.67 -23.43 7.08
C GLY A 322 -6.80 -22.66 8.06
N THR A 323 -7.11 -21.39 8.32
CA THR A 323 -6.30 -20.48 9.14
C THR A 323 -7.02 -19.94 10.37
N PHE A 324 -8.32 -20.21 10.51
CA PHE A 324 -9.12 -19.71 11.63
C PHE A 324 -9.83 -20.80 12.45
N GLY A 325 -9.50 -22.07 12.19
CA GLY A 325 -10.07 -23.22 12.92
C GLY A 325 -11.60 -23.25 12.85
N PHE A 326 -12.24 -23.30 14.00
CA PHE A 326 -13.69 -23.13 14.17
C PHE A 326 -14.05 -21.81 14.89
N GLY A 327 -13.04 -20.94 15.10
CA GLY A 327 -13.16 -19.60 15.68
C GLY A 327 -12.92 -19.55 17.19
N VAL A 328 -13.19 -20.64 17.89
CA VAL A 328 -13.04 -20.75 19.35
C VAL A 328 -11.59 -20.64 19.80
N GLU A 329 -10.64 -21.01 18.95
CA GLU A 329 -9.20 -20.96 19.20
C GLU A 329 -8.70 -19.52 19.35
N TYR A 330 -9.39 -18.55 18.74
CA TYR A 330 -9.01 -17.13 18.74
C TYR A 330 -9.79 -16.29 19.76
N LYS A 331 -10.78 -16.86 20.46
CA LYS A 331 -11.67 -16.11 21.38
C LYS A 331 -10.96 -15.43 22.55
N THR A 332 -9.78 -15.91 22.93
CA THR A 332 -8.96 -15.34 24.01
C THR A 332 -7.95 -14.31 23.50
N LEU A 333 -7.76 -14.20 22.18
CA LEU A 333 -6.82 -13.27 21.57
C LEU A 333 -7.48 -11.95 21.18
N PHE A 334 -8.74 -11.99 20.73
CA PHE A 334 -9.55 -10.80 20.43
C PHE A 334 -11.05 -11.14 20.46
N ASP A 335 -11.90 -10.10 20.39
CA ASP A 335 -13.36 -10.30 20.33
C ASP A 335 -13.81 -10.80 18.95
N VAL A 336 -13.86 -12.12 18.82
CA VAL A 336 -14.31 -12.83 17.61
C VAL A 336 -15.73 -12.45 17.22
N ASN A 337 -16.56 -11.96 18.16
CA ASN A 337 -17.94 -11.55 17.86
C ASN A 337 -18.06 -10.35 16.93
N ARG A 338 -16.96 -9.62 16.71
CA ARG A 338 -16.92 -8.50 15.79
C ARG A 338 -16.80 -8.91 14.32
N LEU A 339 -16.46 -10.16 14.02
CA LEU A 339 -16.28 -10.61 12.63
C LEU A 339 -17.61 -10.70 11.86
N GLY A 340 -17.54 -10.52 10.54
CA GLY A 340 -18.66 -10.71 9.63
C GLY A 340 -19.06 -12.19 9.51
N GLY A 341 -18.07 -13.07 9.42
CA GLY A 341 -18.29 -14.51 9.38
C GLY A 341 -17.05 -15.33 9.72
N ILE A 342 -17.25 -16.62 9.88
CA ILE A 342 -16.17 -17.60 10.11
C ILE A 342 -16.37 -18.72 9.10
N SER A 343 -15.38 -18.94 8.23
CA SER A 343 -15.31 -20.14 7.42
C SER A 343 -14.53 -21.20 8.18
N SER A 344 -15.21 -22.30 8.52
CA SER A 344 -14.63 -23.43 9.25
C SER A 344 -13.39 -23.98 8.55
N LYS A 345 -12.60 -24.77 9.27
CA LYS A 345 -11.63 -25.70 8.64
C LYS A 345 -12.32 -26.51 7.54
N GLY A 346 -11.61 -26.81 6.45
CA GLY A 346 -12.11 -27.69 5.40
C GLY A 346 -12.47 -29.07 5.95
N LEU A 347 -13.76 -29.39 5.95
CA LEU A 347 -14.35 -30.61 6.48
C LEU A 347 -14.46 -31.66 5.39
N THR A 348 -14.03 -32.88 5.68
CA THR A 348 -14.34 -34.05 4.84
C THR A 348 -15.37 -34.94 5.52
N LEU A 349 -16.05 -35.80 4.76
CA LEU A 349 -17.03 -36.73 5.34
C LEU A 349 -16.40 -37.52 6.50
N GLU A 350 -15.25 -38.14 6.23
CA GLU A 350 -14.45 -38.86 7.22
C GLU A 350 -13.31 -38.00 7.80
N PRO A 351 -12.84 -38.27 9.03
CA PRO A 351 -11.69 -37.59 9.61
C PRO A 351 -10.41 -37.78 8.79
N ARG A 352 -9.51 -36.79 8.86
CA ARG A 352 -8.19 -36.86 8.20
C ARG A 352 -7.09 -36.39 9.13
N GLN A 353 -5.96 -37.09 9.11
CA GLN A 353 -4.76 -36.75 9.91
C GLN A 353 -3.88 -35.66 9.28
N GLY A 354 -4.03 -35.42 7.96
CA GLY A 354 -3.18 -34.48 7.22
C GLY A 354 -1.95 -35.15 6.58
N ASN A 355 -1.01 -34.34 6.09
CA ASN A 355 0.25 -34.83 5.52
C ASN A 355 1.31 -35.01 6.62
N ASP A 356 2.31 -35.88 6.42
CA ASP A 356 3.46 -35.97 7.32
C ASP A 356 4.49 -34.86 7.07
N GLY A 357 5.56 -34.85 7.87
CA GLY A 357 6.70 -33.95 7.72
C GLY A 357 6.44 -32.50 8.14
N ILE A 358 7.27 -31.60 7.61
CA ILE A 358 7.08 -30.16 7.79
C ILE A 358 5.77 -29.74 7.11
N ARG A 359 4.99 -28.89 7.76
CA ARG A 359 3.69 -28.44 7.24
C ARG A 359 3.62 -26.95 6.93
N LEU A 360 4.61 -26.17 7.37
CA LEU A 360 4.69 -24.73 7.16
C LEU A 360 6.12 -24.34 6.79
N HIS A 361 6.27 -23.37 5.88
CA HIS A 361 7.55 -22.78 5.54
C HIS A 361 7.34 -21.30 5.16
N GLU A 362 8.04 -20.41 5.85
CA GLU A 362 7.96 -18.98 5.58
C GLU A 362 8.68 -18.62 4.28
N THR A 363 8.18 -17.59 3.59
CA THR A 363 8.73 -17.09 2.33
C THR A 363 8.64 -15.56 2.31
N PRO A 364 9.37 -14.85 1.43
CA PRO A 364 9.26 -13.41 1.33
C PRO A 364 7.80 -12.95 1.15
N ALA A 365 7.29 -12.21 2.14
CA ALA A 365 5.91 -11.73 2.20
C ALA A 365 4.83 -12.82 2.04
N GLY A 366 5.09 -14.04 2.52
CA GLY A 366 4.11 -15.13 2.42
C GLY A 366 4.43 -16.37 3.24
N LEU A 367 3.51 -17.33 3.20
CA LEU A 367 3.61 -18.59 3.92
C LEU A 367 3.22 -19.75 3.00
N MET A 368 4.07 -20.77 2.95
CA MET A 368 3.76 -22.03 2.30
C MET A 368 3.22 -23.06 3.30
N ASN A 369 2.27 -23.90 2.85
CA ASN A 369 1.63 -24.91 3.68
C ASN A 369 1.40 -26.25 2.96
N SER A 370 1.63 -27.34 3.69
CA SER A 370 1.38 -28.73 3.28
C SER A 370 0.52 -29.44 4.34
N ILE A 371 -0.62 -28.87 4.73
CA ILE A 371 -1.42 -29.42 5.85
C ILE A 371 -2.06 -30.78 5.52
N GLY A 372 -2.52 -30.97 4.29
CA GLY A 372 -3.18 -32.22 3.86
C GLY A 372 -4.64 -32.39 4.32
N LEU A 373 -5.35 -31.27 4.57
CA LEU A 373 -6.74 -31.26 5.05
C LEU A 373 -6.96 -32.00 6.38
N GLN A 374 -6.07 -31.87 7.37
CA GLN A 374 -6.35 -32.38 8.71
C GLN A 374 -7.65 -31.76 9.26
N ASN A 375 -8.61 -32.61 9.62
CA ASN A 375 -9.93 -32.21 10.12
C ASN A 375 -10.62 -33.39 10.85
N PRO A 376 -11.59 -33.13 11.73
CA PRO A 376 -12.21 -34.15 12.57
C PRO A 376 -13.32 -34.95 11.89
N GLY A 377 -13.67 -34.64 10.64
CA GLY A 377 -14.81 -35.23 9.95
C GLY A 377 -16.12 -34.48 10.23
N ILE A 378 -17.07 -34.58 9.29
CA ILE A 378 -18.37 -33.87 9.39
C ILE A 378 -19.20 -34.33 10.60
N PRO A 379 -19.32 -35.63 10.93
CA PRO A 379 -20.10 -36.05 12.11
C PRO A 379 -19.61 -35.41 13.42
N HIS A 380 -18.29 -35.41 13.65
CA HIS A 380 -17.69 -34.78 14.83
C HIS A 380 -17.89 -33.26 14.83
N PHE A 381 -17.73 -32.61 13.67
CA PHE A 381 -17.99 -31.18 13.55
C PHE A 381 -19.43 -30.84 13.94
N ILE A 382 -20.41 -31.60 13.47
CA ILE A 382 -21.83 -31.36 13.79
C ILE A 382 -22.09 -31.53 15.30
N GLU A 383 -21.52 -32.56 15.92
CA GLU A 383 -21.76 -32.87 17.32
C GLU A 383 -21.06 -31.92 18.29
N HIS A 384 -19.83 -31.47 17.98
CA HIS A 384 -18.97 -30.77 18.94
C HIS A 384 -18.58 -29.35 18.52
N GLU A 385 -18.15 -29.15 17.28
CA GLU A 385 -17.54 -27.88 16.85
C GLU A 385 -18.59 -26.85 16.40
N LEU A 386 -19.63 -27.29 15.68
CA LEU A 386 -20.68 -26.44 15.16
C LEU A 386 -21.47 -25.74 16.28
N PRO A 387 -21.87 -26.39 17.39
CA PRO A 387 -22.52 -25.71 18.49
C PRO A 387 -21.69 -24.56 19.09
N GLU A 388 -20.37 -24.76 19.26
CA GLU A 388 -19.50 -23.70 19.76
C GLU A 388 -19.32 -22.57 18.74
N MET A 389 -19.17 -22.92 17.47
CA MET A 389 -19.07 -21.96 16.37
C MET A 389 -20.35 -21.12 16.21
N MET A 390 -21.53 -21.71 16.39
CA MET A 390 -22.83 -21.02 16.36
C MET A 390 -23.09 -20.18 17.61
N ALA A 391 -22.45 -20.50 18.74
CA ALA A 391 -22.50 -19.67 19.95
C ALA A 391 -21.72 -18.35 19.79
N LEU A 392 -20.82 -18.27 18.81
CA LEU A 392 -20.19 -17.02 18.39
C LEU A 392 -21.18 -16.21 17.51
N LYS A 393 -21.13 -14.87 17.60
CA LYS A 393 -22.01 -13.99 16.81
C LYS A 393 -21.79 -13.96 15.28
N PRO A 394 -20.59 -14.20 14.71
CA PRO A 394 -20.37 -14.14 13.26
C PRO A 394 -21.14 -15.21 12.50
N VAL A 395 -21.44 -14.97 11.22
CA VAL A 395 -22.08 -15.99 10.37
C VAL A 395 -21.18 -17.21 10.21
N ALA A 396 -21.66 -18.38 10.63
CA ALA A 396 -20.96 -19.64 10.47
C ALA A 396 -21.05 -20.17 9.03
N ILE A 397 -19.90 -20.46 8.41
CA ILE A 397 -19.80 -21.04 7.07
C ILE A 397 -19.10 -22.40 7.19
N ALA A 398 -19.79 -23.49 6.86
CA ALA A 398 -19.19 -24.82 6.80
C ALA A 398 -18.41 -24.99 5.49
N ASN A 399 -17.09 -25.04 5.55
CA ASN A 399 -16.26 -25.28 4.38
C ASN A 399 -16.20 -26.79 4.07
N LEU A 400 -16.92 -27.23 3.04
CA LEU A 400 -17.04 -28.63 2.65
C LEU A 400 -15.97 -29.01 1.61
N SER A 401 -15.14 -29.99 1.93
CA SER A 401 -14.13 -30.59 1.06
C SER A 401 -14.40 -32.08 0.83
N GLY A 402 -13.88 -32.65 -0.26
CA GLY A 402 -14.12 -34.05 -0.60
C GLY A 402 -13.11 -34.59 -1.62
N SER A 403 -13.06 -35.91 -1.74
CA SER A 403 -12.22 -36.63 -2.72
C SER A 403 -13.02 -37.21 -3.88
N SER A 404 -14.35 -37.28 -3.76
CA SER A 404 -15.25 -37.74 -4.82
C SER A 404 -16.60 -37.04 -4.73
N LEU A 405 -17.40 -37.09 -5.81
CA LEU A 405 -18.74 -36.50 -5.84
C LEU A 405 -19.64 -37.08 -4.75
N GLU A 406 -19.54 -38.38 -4.49
CA GLU A 406 -20.34 -39.08 -3.47
C GLU A 406 -20.05 -38.49 -2.08
N THR A 407 -18.77 -38.27 -1.74
CA THR A 407 -18.39 -37.67 -0.45
C THR A 407 -18.84 -36.22 -0.32
N TYR A 408 -18.84 -35.45 -1.42
CA TYR A 408 -19.37 -34.09 -1.43
C TYR A 408 -20.88 -34.08 -1.19
N VAL A 409 -21.62 -34.92 -1.91
CA VAL A 409 -23.08 -35.01 -1.80
C VAL A 409 -23.50 -35.45 -0.40
N GLU A 410 -22.85 -36.48 0.16
CA GLU A 410 -23.21 -36.97 1.49
C GLU A 410 -22.84 -35.96 2.58
N GLY A 411 -21.66 -35.35 2.51
CA GLY A 411 -21.28 -34.26 3.41
C GLY A 411 -22.23 -33.07 3.33
N ALA A 412 -22.69 -32.70 2.13
CA ALA A 412 -23.66 -31.63 1.95
C ALA A 412 -25.03 -31.96 2.57
N LYS A 413 -25.53 -33.19 2.45
CA LYS A 413 -26.78 -33.61 3.11
C LYS A 413 -26.70 -33.51 4.63
N LEU A 414 -25.59 -34.00 5.21
CA LEU A 414 -25.35 -33.92 6.65
C LEU A 414 -25.28 -32.48 7.14
N LEU A 415 -24.64 -31.59 6.37
CA LEU A 415 -24.59 -30.16 6.72
C LEU A 415 -25.95 -29.47 6.51
N ASP A 416 -26.70 -29.85 5.47
CA ASP A 416 -28.03 -29.28 5.17
C ASP A 416 -29.04 -29.56 6.30
N SER A 417 -28.93 -30.70 6.98
CA SER A 417 -29.79 -31.07 8.11
C SER A 417 -29.46 -30.38 9.44
N THR A 418 -28.44 -29.52 9.49
CA THR A 418 -28.07 -28.74 10.68
C THR A 418 -28.55 -27.29 10.60
N ASP A 419 -28.24 -26.49 11.62
CA ASP A 419 -28.51 -25.04 11.64
C ASP A 419 -27.41 -24.19 11.01
N VAL A 420 -26.34 -24.79 10.45
CA VAL A 420 -25.29 -23.98 9.80
C VAL A 420 -25.90 -23.18 8.65
N PRO A 421 -25.71 -21.84 8.59
CA PRO A 421 -26.46 -21.01 7.66
C PRO A 421 -25.93 -21.05 6.23
N VAL A 422 -24.64 -21.36 6.04
CA VAL A 422 -23.99 -21.30 4.71
C VAL A 422 -23.04 -22.49 4.52
N ILE A 423 -23.01 -23.04 3.31
CA ILE A 423 -22.03 -24.05 2.89
C ILE A 423 -21.07 -23.41 1.90
N GLU A 424 -19.76 -23.53 2.15
CA GLU A 424 -18.70 -23.18 1.19
C GLU A 424 -18.09 -24.45 0.59
N LEU A 425 -18.53 -24.80 -0.61
CA LEU A 425 -18.04 -25.95 -1.37
C LEU A 425 -16.64 -25.68 -1.92
N ASN A 426 -15.66 -26.40 -1.38
CA ASN A 426 -14.24 -26.27 -1.71
C ASN A 426 -13.82 -27.28 -2.78
N ILE A 427 -13.93 -26.88 -4.05
CA ILE A 427 -13.46 -27.68 -5.21
C ILE A 427 -12.01 -27.38 -5.58
N SER A 428 -11.20 -26.86 -4.64
CA SER A 428 -9.92 -26.22 -4.96
C SER A 428 -8.72 -26.68 -4.11
N CYS A 429 -8.86 -27.72 -3.26
CA CYS A 429 -7.77 -28.09 -2.36
C CYS A 429 -6.51 -28.66 -3.08
N PRO A 430 -5.36 -27.97 -3.05
CA PRO A 430 -4.18 -28.33 -3.85
C PRO A 430 -3.31 -29.44 -3.21
N ASN A 431 -3.62 -29.84 -1.96
CA ASN A 431 -2.76 -30.70 -1.13
C ASN A 431 -3.17 -32.18 -1.13
N VAL A 432 -4.15 -32.57 -1.96
CA VAL A 432 -4.64 -33.96 -2.08
C VAL A 432 -4.26 -34.56 -3.44
N SER A 433 -3.80 -35.82 -3.44
CA SER A 433 -3.30 -36.52 -4.63
C SER A 433 -4.39 -36.96 -5.62
N ALA A 434 -5.66 -36.93 -5.22
CA ALA A 434 -6.82 -37.22 -6.07
C ALA A 434 -8.08 -36.46 -5.61
N GLY A 435 -8.91 -36.03 -6.57
CA GLY A 435 -10.30 -35.61 -6.35
C GLY A 435 -10.56 -34.09 -6.31
N GLY A 436 -10.32 -33.46 -5.16
CA GLY A 436 -10.86 -32.13 -4.82
C GLY A 436 -10.51 -30.99 -5.79
N ALA A 437 -9.23 -30.61 -5.91
CA ALA A 437 -8.80 -29.53 -6.81
C ALA A 437 -9.05 -29.83 -8.29
N ALA A 438 -9.09 -31.11 -8.69
CA ALA A 438 -9.30 -31.48 -10.09
C ALA A 438 -10.67 -31.00 -10.61
N PHE A 439 -11.70 -30.97 -9.75
CA PHE A 439 -13.01 -30.43 -10.12
C PHE A 439 -12.95 -28.94 -10.47
N GLY A 440 -12.19 -28.14 -9.70
CA GLY A 440 -12.06 -26.69 -9.95
C GLY A 440 -11.18 -26.30 -11.13
N MET A 441 -10.54 -27.25 -11.83
CA MET A 441 -9.65 -26.94 -12.95
C MET A 441 -10.38 -26.68 -14.27
N THR A 442 -11.57 -27.27 -14.45
CA THR A 442 -12.31 -27.25 -15.73
C THR A 442 -13.79 -26.92 -15.50
N CYS A 443 -14.45 -26.35 -16.51
CA CYS A 443 -15.88 -26.02 -16.44
C CYS A 443 -16.74 -27.26 -16.15
N VAL A 444 -16.47 -28.37 -16.85
CA VAL A 444 -17.22 -29.64 -16.70
C VAL A 444 -17.06 -30.22 -15.29
N GLY A 445 -15.83 -30.23 -14.76
CA GLY A 445 -15.55 -30.70 -13.41
C GLY A 445 -16.30 -29.88 -12.37
N ALA A 446 -16.22 -28.55 -12.48
CA ALA A 446 -16.85 -27.64 -11.53
C ALA A 446 -18.38 -27.73 -11.58
N GLU A 447 -18.96 -27.71 -12.78
CA GLU A 447 -20.40 -27.88 -13.01
C GLU A 447 -20.92 -29.19 -12.42
N SER A 448 -20.20 -30.30 -12.60
CA SER A 448 -20.59 -31.61 -12.06
C SER A 448 -20.67 -31.60 -10.54
N ALA A 449 -19.67 -31.03 -9.85
CA ALA A 449 -19.63 -30.95 -8.41
C ALA A 449 -20.71 -30.00 -7.85
N VAL A 450 -20.85 -28.82 -8.45
CA VAL A 450 -21.83 -27.81 -7.99
C VAL A 450 -23.25 -28.31 -8.19
N ARG A 451 -23.60 -28.90 -9.34
CA ARG A 451 -24.96 -29.45 -9.55
C ARG A 451 -25.28 -30.59 -8.58
N ALA A 452 -24.33 -31.50 -8.37
CA ALA A 452 -24.53 -32.63 -7.47
C ALA A 452 -24.80 -32.16 -6.02
N VAL A 453 -24.04 -31.18 -5.53
CA VAL A 453 -24.23 -30.60 -4.20
C VAL A 453 -25.50 -29.75 -4.14
N ARG A 454 -25.75 -28.90 -5.14
CA ARG A 454 -26.93 -28.04 -5.19
C ARG A 454 -28.23 -28.86 -5.13
N ALA A 455 -28.26 -30.05 -5.72
CA ALA A 455 -29.44 -30.92 -5.73
C ALA A 455 -29.86 -31.42 -4.34
N VAL A 456 -28.96 -31.41 -3.35
CA VAL A 456 -29.20 -31.97 -2.01
C VAL A 456 -29.19 -30.95 -0.88
N THR A 457 -29.01 -29.67 -1.19
CA THR A 457 -29.12 -28.58 -0.21
C THR A 457 -30.02 -27.48 -0.74
N LYS A 458 -30.62 -26.66 0.12
CA LYS A 458 -31.23 -25.36 -0.26
C LYS A 458 -30.53 -24.15 0.34
N LYS A 459 -29.55 -24.38 1.22
CA LYS A 459 -28.77 -23.33 1.87
C LYS A 459 -27.97 -22.52 0.83
N PRO A 460 -27.64 -21.26 1.14
CA PRO A 460 -26.67 -20.48 0.36
C PRO A 460 -25.39 -21.29 0.13
N LEU A 461 -25.01 -21.41 -1.13
CA LEU A 461 -23.87 -22.21 -1.57
C LEU A 461 -22.78 -21.30 -2.16
N ILE A 462 -21.70 -21.11 -1.40
CA ILE A 462 -20.47 -20.46 -1.89
C ILE A 462 -19.62 -21.52 -2.58
N VAL A 463 -19.05 -21.24 -3.75
CA VAL A 463 -18.10 -22.14 -4.41
C VAL A 463 -16.70 -21.54 -4.37
N LYS A 464 -15.76 -22.24 -3.73
CA LYS A 464 -14.38 -21.80 -3.52
C LYS A 464 -13.46 -22.30 -4.61
N LEU A 465 -12.95 -21.39 -5.42
CA LEU A 465 -12.19 -21.68 -6.64
C LEU A 465 -10.68 -21.69 -6.42
N THR A 466 -10.01 -22.51 -7.24
CA THR A 466 -8.55 -22.56 -7.33
C THR A 466 -8.05 -21.47 -8.26
N PRO A 467 -6.97 -20.73 -7.93
CA PRO A 467 -6.36 -19.82 -8.89
C PRO A 467 -5.48 -20.53 -9.94
N GLN A 468 -5.40 -21.87 -9.93
CA GLN A 468 -4.61 -22.64 -10.90
C GLN A 468 -5.33 -22.89 -12.23
N SER A 469 -6.64 -22.69 -12.32
CA SER A 469 -7.36 -22.92 -13.58
C SER A 469 -6.93 -21.90 -14.64
N GLN A 470 -6.60 -22.39 -15.84
CA GLN A 470 -6.29 -21.55 -17.00
C GLN A 470 -7.55 -20.85 -17.54
N GLU A 471 -8.74 -21.36 -17.21
CA GLU A 471 -10.04 -20.87 -17.65
C GLU A 471 -10.87 -20.41 -16.43
N LEU A 472 -10.23 -19.72 -15.47
CA LEU A 472 -10.85 -19.39 -14.20
C LEU A 472 -12.19 -18.65 -14.33
N VAL A 473 -12.27 -17.67 -15.25
CA VAL A 473 -13.49 -16.91 -15.50
C VAL A 473 -14.62 -17.82 -16.03
N PRO A 474 -14.42 -18.60 -17.13
CA PRO A 474 -15.40 -19.62 -17.53
C PRO A 474 -15.82 -20.58 -16.41
N VAL A 475 -14.87 -21.10 -15.62
CA VAL A 475 -15.18 -21.98 -14.48
C VAL A 475 -16.11 -21.30 -13.48
N ALA A 476 -15.84 -20.04 -13.12
CA ALA A 476 -16.69 -19.29 -12.21
C ALA A 476 -18.12 -19.12 -12.76
N LEU A 477 -18.26 -18.80 -14.05
CA LEU A 477 -19.57 -18.68 -14.70
C LEU A 477 -20.31 -20.03 -14.75
N SER A 478 -19.61 -21.14 -15.02
CA SER A 478 -20.19 -22.49 -14.97
C SER A 478 -20.69 -22.86 -13.56
N CYS A 479 -19.96 -22.48 -12.50
CA CYS A 479 -20.43 -22.65 -11.13
C CYS A 479 -21.74 -21.88 -10.86
N ILE A 480 -21.84 -20.64 -11.33
CA ILE A 480 -23.04 -19.81 -11.18
C ILE A 480 -24.22 -20.46 -11.89
N GLU A 481 -24.05 -20.86 -13.15
CA GLU A 481 -25.10 -21.55 -13.92
C GLU A 481 -25.50 -22.90 -13.29
N ALA A 482 -24.57 -23.58 -12.62
CA ALA A 482 -24.82 -24.81 -11.87
C ALA A 482 -25.55 -24.61 -10.53
N GLY A 483 -25.71 -23.35 -10.08
CA GLY A 483 -26.48 -23.01 -8.87
C GLY A 483 -25.63 -22.51 -7.69
N ALA A 484 -24.42 -22.02 -7.93
CA ALA A 484 -23.67 -21.26 -6.92
C ALA A 484 -24.38 -19.95 -6.59
N ASP A 485 -24.48 -19.63 -5.31
CA ASP A 485 -25.06 -18.38 -4.81
C ASP A 485 -24.00 -17.30 -4.55
N ALA A 486 -22.72 -17.69 -4.56
CA ALA A 486 -21.55 -16.83 -4.48
C ALA A 486 -20.29 -17.57 -4.94
N ILE A 487 -19.27 -16.82 -5.30
CA ILE A 487 -17.93 -17.34 -5.59
C ILE A 487 -16.97 -16.84 -4.51
N SER A 488 -16.15 -17.72 -3.95
CA SER A 488 -14.99 -17.29 -3.17
C SER A 488 -13.68 -17.62 -3.88
N LEU A 489 -12.75 -16.67 -3.90
CA LEU A 489 -11.52 -16.76 -4.68
C LEU A 489 -10.43 -15.86 -4.08
N CYS A 490 -9.19 -16.30 -3.84
CA CYS A 490 -8.52 -17.53 -4.27
C CYS A 490 -8.28 -18.53 -3.11
N ASN A 491 -8.31 -19.83 -3.41
CA ASN A 491 -7.52 -20.80 -2.62
C ASN A 491 -6.00 -20.55 -2.82
N SER A 492 -5.13 -21.30 -2.14
CA SER A 492 -3.68 -21.11 -2.23
C SER A 492 -3.14 -21.30 -3.66
N PHE A 493 -2.10 -20.55 -4.01
CA PHE A 493 -1.27 -20.79 -5.19
C PHE A 493 -0.37 -22.02 -4.96
N GLN A 494 0.28 -22.57 -5.99
CA GLN A 494 1.25 -23.66 -5.81
C GLN A 494 2.68 -23.14 -5.94
N GLY A 495 3.56 -23.60 -5.05
CA GLY A 495 4.99 -23.33 -5.10
C GLY A 495 5.83 -24.52 -4.66
N ILE A 496 7.16 -24.37 -4.72
CA ILE A 496 8.15 -25.32 -4.24
C ILE A 496 9.11 -24.57 -3.30
N ALA A 497 9.45 -25.19 -2.17
CA ALA A 497 10.51 -24.73 -1.28
C ALA A 497 11.62 -25.79 -1.26
N ILE A 498 12.88 -25.35 -1.38
CA ILE A 498 14.06 -26.22 -1.45
C ILE A 498 14.96 -25.91 -0.25
N ASP A 499 15.30 -26.95 0.50
CA ASP A 499 16.39 -26.91 1.48
C ASP A 499 17.70 -26.88 0.70
N ILE A 500 18.37 -25.73 0.68
CA ILE A 500 19.59 -25.50 -0.10
C ILE A 500 20.83 -26.18 0.50
N GLU A 501 20.81 -26.48 1.80
CA GLU A 501 21.93 -27.17 2.46
C GLU A 501 21.90 -28.67 2.14
N ARG A 502 20.69 -29.25 2.06
CA ARG A 502 20.49 -30.68 1.78
C ARG A 502 20.21 -30.99 0.31
N GLY A 503 19.81 -30.00 -0.48
CA GLY A 503 19.43 -30.17 -1.89
C GLY A 503 18.13 -30.96 -2.10
N VAL A 504 17.17 -30.86 -1.16
CA VAL A 504 15.90 -31.61 -1.20
C VAL A 504 14.68 -30.67 -0.99
N PRO A 505 13.46 -31.07 -1.38
CA PRO A 505 12.26 -30.29 -1.02
C PRO A 505 12.12 -30.15 0.50
N VAL A 506 11.65 -28.99 0.97
CA VAL A 506 11.37 -28.74 2.39
C VAL A 506 10.24 -29.63 2.92
N PHE A 507 9.24 -29.85 2.07
CA PHE A 507 8.06 -30.65 2.40
C PHE A 507 8.20 -32.06 1.81
N ASP A 508 7.60 -33.06 2.47
CA ASP A 508 7.53 -34.44 1.95
C ASP A 508 6.79 -34.53 0.61
N LYS A 509 5.96 -33.53 0.31
CA LYS A 509 5.38 -33.30 -1.02
C LYS A 509 6.16 -32.22 -1.75
N LEU A 510 6.52 -32.47 -3.01
CA LEU A 510 7.28 -31.50 -3.81
C LEU A 510 6.58 -30.13 -3.95
N LYS A 511 5.25 -30.13 -4.09
CA LYS A 511 4.44 -28.91 -4.24
C LYS A 511 3.61 -28.67 -2.98
N ALA A 512 3.49 -27.41 -2.59
CA ALA A 512 2.71 -26.97 -1.44
C ALA A 512 1.94 -25.68 -1.75
N GLY A 513 0.92 -25.40 -0.94
CA GLY A 513 0.08 -24.21 -1.08
C GLY A 513 0.81 -22.95 -0.63
N PHE A 514 0.77 -21.88 -1.42
CA PHE A 514 1.40 -20.58 -1.15
C PHE A 514 0.33 -19.48 -1.03
N GLY A 515 0.47 -18.64 0.00
CA GLY A 515 -0.39 -17.48 0.23
C GLY A 515 0.33 -16.38 1.00
N GLY A 516 -0.44 -15.39 1.45
CA GLY A 516 0.07 -14.18 2.12
C GLY A 516 0.21 -12.98 1.17
N PRO A 517 0.69 -11.83 1.66
CA PRO A 517 0.69 -10.57 0.91
C PRO A 517 1.30 -10.64 -0.50
N ALA A 518 2.28 -11.52 -0.72
CA ALA A 518 2.92 -11.73 -2.01
C ALA A 518 1.95 -12.10 -3.15
N VAL A 519 0.83 -12.76 -2.86
CA VAL A 519 -0.15 -13.16 -3.89
C VAL A 519 -1.25 -12.12 -4.13
N ARG A 520 -1.34 -11.07 -3.30
CA ARG A 520 -2.47 -10.13 -3.32
C ARG A 520 -2.68 -9.45 -4.68
N PRO A 521 -1.66 -8.88 -5.36
CA PRO A 521 -1.89 -8.20 -6.64
C PRO A 521 -2.46 -9.14 -7.72
N ILE A 522 -2.09 -10.43 -7.66
CA ILE A 522 -2.63 -11.46 -8.57
C ILE A 522 -4.09 -11.76 -8.19
N ALA A 523 -4.39 -11.93 -6.91
CA ALA A 523 -5.75 -12.18 -6.43
C ALA A 523 -6.70 -11.00 -6.76
N VAL A 524 -6.27 -9.75 -6.60
CA VAL A 524 -7.07 -8.56 -6.95
C VAL A 524 -7.42 -8.56 -8.44
N ARG A 525 -6.46 -8.86 -9.33
CA ARG A 525 -6.72 -8.99 -10.76
C ARG A 525 -7.76 -10.09 -11.06
N LEU A 526 -7.60 -11.28 -10.48
CA LEU A 526 -8.52 -12.39 -10.73
C LEU A 526 -9.94 -12.09 -10.22
N VAL A 527 -10.06 -11.44 -9.06
CA VAL A 527 -11.35 -10.95 -8.54
C VAL A 527 -11.97 -9.93 -9.50
N TYR A 528 -11.18 -8.95 -9.97
CA TYR A 528 -11.63 -7.95 -10.94
C TYR A 528 -12.19 -8.61 -12.21
N GLU A 529 -11.45 -9.56 -12.80
CA GLU A 529 -11.82 -10.26 -14.03
C GLU A 529 -13.12 -11.08 -13.88
N ILE A 530 -13.30 -11.77 -12.74
CA ILE A 530 -14.53 -12.52 -12.47
C ILE A 530 -15.71 -11.56 -12.27
N VAL A 531 -15.54 -10.49 -11.50
CA VAL A 531 -16.62 -9.52 -11.29
C VAL A 531 -17.02 -8.86 -12.61
N GLU A 532 -16.06 -8.52 -13.47
CA GLU A 532 -16.32 -7.97 -14.80
C GLU A 532 -17.18 -8.94 -15.64
N ALA A 533 -16.87 -10.23 -15.59
CA ALA A 533 -17.65 -11.27 -16.27
C ALA A 533 -19.05 -11.45 -15.67
N ILE A 534 -19.18 -11.45 -14.35
CA ILE A 534 -20.47 -11.56 -13.65
C ILE A 534 -21.35 -10.35 -13.97
N ASN A 535 -20.79 -9.14 -14.05
CA ASN A 535 -21.55 -7.93 -14.39
C ASN A 535 -22.19 -7.97 -15.78
N LYS A 536 -21.68 -8.83 -16.69
CA LYS A 536 -22.25 -9.06 -18.02
C LYS A 536 -23.45 -10.03 -17.99
N LEU A 537 -23.70 -10.72 -16.87
CA LEU A 537 -24.87 -11.57 -16.68
C LEU A 537 -26.14 -10.74 -16.40
N PRO A 538 -27.34 -11.31 -16.68
CA PRO A 538 -28.61 -10.77 -16.21
C PRO A 538 -28.58 -10.51 -14.70
N ALA A 539 -29.21 -9.42 -14.24
CA ALA A 539 -29.11 -8.95 -12.86
C ALA A 539 -29.49 -10.04 -11.83
N GLU A 540 -30.50 -10.84 -12.14
CA GLU A 540 -31.00 -11.97 -11.35
C GLU A 540 -30.04 -13.16 -11.27
N LYS A 541 -29.05 -13.25 -12.17
CA LYS A 541 -27.98 -14.26 -12.16
C LYS A 541 -26.68 -13.76 -11.52
N ARG A 542 -26.59 -12.48 -11.17
CA ARG A 542 -25.37 -11.92 -10.57
C ARG A 542 -25.24 -12.40 -9.13
N VAL A 543 -24.05 -12.87 -8.78
CA VAL A 543 -23.74 -13.34 -7.43
C VAL A 543 -22.57 -12.54 -6.84
N PRO A 544 -22.50 -12.39 -5.51
CA PRO A 544 -21.35 -11.75 -4.87
C PRO A 544 -20.07 -12.58 -5.03
N VAL A 545 -18.94 -11.87 -5.06
CA VAL A 545 -17.60 -12.46 -4.99
C VAL A 545 -16.98 -12.17 -3.63
N ILE A 546 -16.53 -13.21 -2.95
CA ILE A 546 -15.81 -13.16 -1.68
C ILE A 546 -14.31 -13.32 -1.97
N ALA A 547 -13.55 -12.24 -1.85
CA ALA A 547 -12.13 -12.23 -2.14
C ALA A 547 -11.31 -12.95 -1.06
N ILE A 548 -10.25 -13.62 -1.46
CA ILE A 548 -9.30 -14.34 -0.60
C ILE A 548 -7.92 -14.24 -1.25
N GLY A 549 -6.87 -14.01 -0.46
CA GLY A 549 -5.50 -14.05 -0.97
C GLY A 549 -4.71 -12.79 -0.65
N GLY A 550 -3.96 -12.83 0.44
CA GLY A 550 -2.94 -11.83 0.75
C GLY A 550 -3.44 -10.51 1.33
N ALA A 551 -4.72 -10.37 1.66
CA ALA A 551 -5.20 -9.25 2.47
C ALA A 551 -4.59 -9.32 3.88
N ALA A 552 -3.92 -8.25 4.30
CA ALA A 552 -3.28 -8.12 5.60
C ALA A 552 -3.64 -6.82 6.33
N THR A 553 -4.09 -5.78 5.62
CA THR A 553 -4.50 -4.51 6.23
C THR A 553 -5.88 -4.04 5.74
N TRP A 554 -6.44 -3.01 6.35
CA TRP A 554 -7.71 -2.42 5.91
C TRP A 554 -7.62 -1.83 4.50
N GLU A 555 -6.47 -1.30 4.09
CA GLU A 555 -6.24 -0.79 2.72
C GLU A 555 -6.40 -1.91 1.69
N ASP A 556 -5.91 -3.11 2.00
CA ASP A 556 -6.04 -4.28 1.13
C ASP A 556 -7.51 -4.68 0.96
N ALA A 557 -8.32 -4.57 2.03
CA ALA A 557 -9.75 -4.83 1.94
C ALA A 557 -10.49 -3.78 1.09
N VAL A 558 -10.12 -2.49 1.23
CA VAL A 558 -10.61 -1.42 0.35
C VAL A 558 -10.28 -1.72 -1.11
N GLU A 559 -9.05 -2.16 -1.39
CA GLU A 559 -8.59 -2.53 -2.74
C GLU A 559 -9.47 -3.64 -3.35
N PHE A 560 -9.72 -4.73 -2.62
CA PHE A 560 -10.59 -5.81 -3.08
C PHE A 560 -12.05 -5.37 -3.29
N ILE A 561 -12.60 -4.53 -2.41
CA ILE A 561 -13.97 -4.02 -2.55
C ILE A 561 -14.08 -3.11 -3.77
N MET A 562 -13.13 -2.19 -3.97
CA MET A 562 -13.09 -1.34 -5.16
C MET A 562 -12.97 -2.15 -6.45
N ALA A 563 -12.23 -3.27 -6.42
CA ALA A 563 -12.17 -4.23 -7.52
C ALA A 563 -13.50 -4.98 -7.75
N GLY A 564 -14.41 -5.01 -6.78
CA GLY A 564 -15.78 -5.53 -6.92
C GLY A 564 -16.20 -6.59 -5.90
N ALA A 565 -15.30 -7.00 -5.00
CA ALA A 565 -15.62 -7.98 -3.97
C ALA A 565 -16.70 -7.46 -3.01
N SER A 566 -17.61 -8.35 -2.60
CA SER A 566 -18.62 -8.06 -1.56
C SER A 566 -18.10 -8.34 -0.16
N ALA A 567 -17.13 -9.24 -0.03
CA ALA A 567 -16.52 -9.62 1.24
C ALA A 567 -15.08 -10.10 1.04
N ILE A 568 -14.31 -10.23 2.12
CA ILE A 568 -12.93 -10.70 2.12
C ILE A 568 -12.75 -11.79 3.18
N GLN A 569 -12.18 -12.94 2.83
CA GLN A 569 -11.65 -13.89 3.82
C GLN A 569 -10.17 -13.62 4.11
N VAL A 570 -9.84 -13.52 5.40
CA VAL A 570 -8.49 -13.23 5.88
C VAL A 570 -7.83 -14.51 6.39
N GLY A 571 -6.68 -14.83 5.79
CA GLY A 571 -5.95 -16.08 6.00
C GLY A 571 -4.66 -15.90 6.77
N THR A 572 -3.54 -15.94 6.05
CA THR A 572 -2.17 -15.88 6.58
C THR A 572 -1.90 -14.71 7.52
N ALA A 573 -2.52 -13.55 7.29
CA ALA A 573 -2.31 -12.36 8.12
C ALA A 573 -2.64 -12.59 9.60
N THR A 574 -3.62 -13.45 9.89
CA THR A 574 -4.04 -13.79 11.27
C THR A 574 -2.93 -14.43 12.09
N PHE A 575 -2.00 -15.14 11.45
CA PHE A 575 -0.87 -15.78 12.15
C PHE A 575 0.20 -14.78 12.58
N ALA A 576 0.46 -13.75 11.76
CA ALA A 576 1.45 -12.71 12.08
C ALA A 576 0.87 -11.61 12.97
N ASN A 577 -0.41 -11.28 12.78
CA ASN A 577 -1.16 -10.34 13.62
C ASN A 577 -2.57 -10.88 13.88
N SER A 578 -2.82 -11.39 15.09
CA SER A 578 -4.15 -11.91 15.45
C SER A 578 -5.24 -10.83 15.43
N ASN A 579 -4.90 -9.54 15.58
CA ASN A 579 -5.84 -8.42 15.50
C ASN A 579 -6.11 -7.93 14.06
N ALA A 580 -5.44 -8.49 13.04
CA ALA A 580 -5.52 -7.98 11.66
C ALA A 580 -6.95 -7.81 11.14
N MET A 581 -7.85 -8.75 11.47
CA MET A 581 -9.26 -8.67 11.05
C MET A 581 -10.04 -7.56 11.76
N ILE A 582 -9.72 -7.30 13.03
CA ILE A 582 -10.36 -6.21 13.80
C ILE A 582 -9.88 -4.85 13.28
N GLU A 583 -8.58 -4.70 13.09
CA GLU A 583 -7.98 -3.52 12.47
C GLU A 583 -8.54 -3.28 11.06
N MET A 584 -8.82 -4.36 10.31
CA MET A 584 -9.44 -4.30 8.99
C MET A 584 -10.86 -3.70 9.04
N ILE A 585 -11.69 -4.14 10.00
CA ILE A 585 -13.05 -3.63 10.20
C ILE A 585 -13.01 -2.14 10.59
N ASP A 586 -12.18 -1.80 11.57
CA ASP A 586 -12.06 -0.42 12.07
C ASP A 586 -11.51 0.53 11.00
N GLY A 587 -10.50 0.08 10.25
CA GLY A 587 -9.91 0.85 9.17
C GLY A 587 -10.85 1.04 7.96
N LEU A 588 -11.67 0.03 7.63
CA LEU A 588 -12.72 0.16 6.61
C LEU A 588 -13.75 1.22 7.03
N ALA A 589 -14.27 1.15 8.26
CA ALA A 589 -15.22 2.13 8.78
C ALA A 589 -14.64 3.55 8.74
N ALA A 590 -13.42 3.74 9.26
CA ALA A 590 -12.74 5.03 9.26
C ALA A 590 -12.46 5.55 7.85
N PHE A 591 -12.10 4.67 6.91
CA PHE A 591 -11.92 5.03 5.50
C PHE A 591 -13.23 5.53 4.89
N MET A 592 -14.32 4.78 5.07
CA MET A 592 -15.64 5.13 4.55
C MET A 592 -16.14 6.45 5.10
N LYS A 593 -16.03 6.66 6.42
CA LYS A 593 -16.38 7.90 7.10
C LYS A 593 -15.61 9.10 6.54
N ARG A 594 -14.28 8.98 6.45
CA ARG A 594 -13.41 10.03 5.90
C ARG A 594 -13.67 10.31 4.41
N LYS A 595 -14.12 9.31 3.66
CA LYS A 595 -14.35 9.41 2.21
C LYS A 595 -15.82 9.60 1.82
N GLY A 596 -16.73 9.75 2.78
CA GLY A 596 -18.15 10.01 2.52
C GLY A 596 -18.90 8.82 1.89
N TYR A 597 -18.51 7.58 2.23
CA TYR A 597 -19.22 6.38 1.79
C TYR A 597 -20.22 5.94 2.87
N HIS A 598 -21.51 5.92 2.56
CA HIS A 598 -22.57 5.58 3.52
C HIS A 598 -22.73 4.07 3.70
N ASN A 599 -22.45 3.30 2.65
CA ASN A 599 -22.52 1.85 2.64
C ASN A 599 -21.45 1.29 1.68
N ILE A 600 -21.09 0.02 1.85
CA ILE A 600 -20.05 -0.63 1.03
C ILE A 600 -20.36 -0.60 -0.47
N GLU A 601 -21.63 -0.68 -0.86
CA GLU A 601 -22.06 -0.70 -2.25
C GLU A 601 -21.66 0.57 -3.01
N GLU A 602 -21.54 1.71 -2.32
CA GLU A 602 -21.10 2.97 -2.95
C GLU A 602 -19.63 2.98 -3.39
N MET A 603 -18.81 2.08 -2.84
CA MET A 603 -17.40 1.93 -3.23
C MET A 603 -17.10 0.59 -3.93
N ARG A 604 -18.04 -0.36 -3.90
CA ARG A 604 -17.86 -1.67 -4.51
C ARG A 604 -17.82 -1.56 -6.03
N GLY A 605 -16.74 -2.08 -6.63
CA GLY A 605 -16.62 -2.15 -8.09
C GLY A 605 -16.43 -0.80 -8.79
N ILE A 606 -16.06 0.27 -8.09
CA ILE A 606 -15.89 1.62 -8.69
C ILE A 606 -14.77 1.71 -9.74
N ILE A 607 -13.93 0.67 -9.85
CA ILE A 607 -12.92 0.55 -10.92
C ILE A 607 -13.35 -0.39 -12.06
N GLN A 608 -14.54 -1.01 -11.99
CA GLN A 608 -15.11 -1.82 -13.08
C GLN A 608 -15.48 -0.92 -14.27
N LYS A 609 -15.35 -1.47 -15.48
CA LYS A 609 -15.61 -0.75 -16.75
C LYS A 609 -17.04 -0.88 -17.25
#